data_AF-A0AAW2XZT9-F1
#
_entry.id   AF-A0AAW2XZT9-F1
#
_cell.length_a   1.000
_cell.length_b   1.000
_cell.length_c   1.000
_cell.angle_alpha   90.00
_cell.angle_beta   90.00
_cell.angle_gamma   90.00
#
_symmetry.space_group_name_H-M   'P 1'
#
loop_
_entity.id
_entity.type
_entity.pdbx_description
1 polymer ?
#
loop_
_entity_poly.entity_id
_entity_poly.type
_entity_poly.pdbx_seq_one_letter_code
_entity_poly.pdbx_strand_id
1 'polypeptide(L)' 'MPHYHAMEATKAIKPILGQYYQFDGTPFYKAMWREAKECLYVEPDESTPDKGVFWYKNKF' A
#
# COMPACT_ATOMS: atom_id res chain seq x y z
N MET A 1 3.43 -2.37 -19.00
CA MET A 1 4.07 -3.70 -18.91
C MET A 1 3.01 -4.77 -19.14
N PRO A 2 3.25 -5.78 -19.97
CA PRO A 2 2.27 -6.84 -20.22
C PRO A 2 2.05 -7.75 -19.01
N HIS A 3 0.85 -8.33 -18.88
CA HIS A 3 0.48 -9.18 -17.72
C HIS A 3 1.40 -10.39 -17.50
N TYR A 4 1.97 -10.96 -18.56
CA TYR A 4 2.88 -12.11 -18.47
C TYR A 4 4.23 -11.79 -17.80
N HIS A 5 4.64 -10.51 -17.79
CA HIS A 5 5.84 -10.05 -17.09
C HIS A 5 5.55 -9.48 -15.70
N ALA A 6 4.28 -9.43 -15.27
CA ALA A 6 3.92 -8.86 -13.98
C ALA A 6 4.61 -9.59 -12.81
N MET A 7 4.78 -10.92 -12.92
CA MET A 7 5.46 -11.73 -11.92
C MET A 7 6.97 -11.44 -11.84
N GLU A 8 7.62 -11.24 -12.99
CA GLU A 8 9.05 -10.92 -13.04
C GLU A 8 9.33 -9.54 -12.47
N ALA A 9 8.50 -8.55 -12.82
CA ALA A 9 8.61 -7.21 -12.26
C ALA A 9 8.36 -7.16 -10.76
N THR A 10 7.36 -7.92 -10.28
CA THR A 10 7.09 -8.00 -8.84
C THR A 10 8.30 -8.58 -8.11
N LYS A 11 8.94 -9.62 -8.64
CA LYS A 11 10.17 -10.21 -8.06
C LYS A 11 11.33 -9.21 -8.03
N ALA A 12 11.49 -8.40 -9.09
CA ALA A 12 12.56 -7.39 -9.15
C ALA A 12 12.33 -6.20 -8.21
N ILE A 13 11.07 -5.82 -7.97
CA ILE A 13 10.72 -4.66 -7.12
C ILE A 13 10.70 -5.01 -5.63
N LYS A 14 10.34 -6.25 -5.26
CA LYS A 14 10.34 -6.74 -3.86
C LYS A 14 11.62 -6.37 -3.07
N PRO A 15 12.85 -6.62 -3.55
CA PRO A 15 14.06 -6.27 -2.79
C PRO A 15 14.29 -4.75 -2.68
N ILE A 16 13.76 -3.95 -3.62
CA ILE A 16 13.87 -2.48 -3.59
C ILE A 16 12.95 -1.90 -2.50
N LEU A 17 11.72 -2.41 -2.41
CA LEU A 17 10.75 -1.95 -1.41
C LEU A 17 11.07 -2.45 0.00
N GLY A 18 11.74 -3.60 0.15
CA GLY A 18 12.19 -4.11 1.44
C GLY A 18 11.05 -4.21 2.45
N GLN A 19 11.17 -3.46 3.56
CA GLN A 19 10.18 -3.43 4.65
C GLN A 19 8.83 -2.80 4.26
N TYR A 20 8.80 -2.00 3.19
CA TYR A 20 7.57 -1.36 2.69
C TYR A 20 6.74 -2.29 1.79
N TYR A 21 7.27 -3.44 1.38
CA TYR A 21 6.50 -4.39 0.60
C TYR A 21 5.48 -5.13 1.48
N GLN A 22 4.22 -4.75 1.33
CA GLN A 22 3.07 -5.38 1.99
C GLN A 22 2.29 -6.19 0.96
N PHE A 23 2.02 -7.47 1.26
CA PHE A 23 1.17 -8.33 0.43
C PHE A 23 -0.09 -8.71 1.21
N ASP A 24 -1.26 -8.37 0.66
CA ASP A 24 -2.54 -8.80 1.19
C ASP A 24 -3.15 -9.90 0.32
N GLY A 25 -3.46 -11.05 0.94
CA GLY A 25 -4.10 -12.19 0.30
C GLY A 25 -5.63 -12.19 0.40
N THR A 26 -6.24 -11.16 0.99
CA THR A 26 -7.70 -11.09 1.09
C THR A 26 -8.36 -10.99 -0.30
N PRO A 27 -9.54 -11.62 -0.50
CA PRO A 27 -10.28 -11.48 -1.74
C PRO A 27 -10.58 -10.00 -2.04
N PHE A 28 -10.44 -9.60 -3.30
CA PHE A 28 -10.54 -8.19 -3.74
C PHE A 28 -11.74 -7.45 -3.14
N TYR A 29 -12.93 -8.06 -3.10
CA TYR A 29 -14.14 -7.41 -2.61
C TYR A 29 -14.10 -7.16 -1.08
N LYS A 30 -13.46 -8.05 -0.31
CA LYS A 30 -13.29 -7.87 1.14
C LYS A 30 -12.25 -6.80 1.42
N ALA A 31 -11.13 -6.84 0.68
CA ALA A 31 -10.08 -5.83 0.76
C ALA A 31 -10.69 -4.44 0.48
N MET A 32 -11.40 -4.30 -0.64
CA MET A 32 -12.04 -3.05 -1.04
C MET A 32 -12.99 -2.51 0.03
N TRP A 33 -13.81 -3.37 0.66
CA TRP A 33 -14.72 -2.95 1.73
C TRP A 33 -14.00 -2.54 3.02
N ARG A 34 -12.88 -3.21 3.36
CA ARG A 34 -12.04 -2.83 4.51
C ARG A 34 -11.40 -1.47 4.28
N GLU A 35 -10.72 -1.29 3.14
CA GLU A 35 -10.05 -0.05 2.79
C GLU A 35 -11.04 1.13 2.69
N ALA A 36 -12.23 0.92 2.11
CA ALA A 36 -13.24 1.97 2.03
C ALA A 36 -13.74 2.46 3.41
N LYS A 37 -13.69 1.61 4.44
CA LYS A 37 -14.09 1.98 5.81
C LYS A 37 -12.94 2.55 6.64
N GLU A 38 -11.73 2.01 6.47
CA GLU A 38 -10.57 2.35 7.30
C GLU A 38 -9.71 3.50 6.71
N CYS A 39 -9.77 3.72 5.40
CA CYS A 39 -8.91 4.69 4.69
C CYS A 39 -9.72 5.93 4.25
N LEU A 40 -10.28 6.66 5.23
CA LEU A 40 -11.16 7.81 4.97
C LEU A 40 -10.41 9.09 4.58
N TYR A 41 -9.25 9.33 5.18
CA TYR A 41 -8.44 10.52 4.90
C TYR A 41 -6.95 10.21 5.03
N VAL A 42 -6.15 11.07 4.42
CA VAL A 42 -4.70 10.91 4.31
C VAL A 42 -4.03 12.06 5.04
N GLU A 43 -3.16 11.75 5.99
CA GLU A 43 -2.36 12.73 6.73
C GLU A 43 -0.87 12.52 6.46
N PRO A 44 -0.07 13.60 6.42
CA PRO A 44 1.38 13.46 6.42
C PRO A 44 1.83 12.80 7.72
N ASP A 45 2.89 12.01 7.65
CA ASP A 45 3.52 11.42 8.83
C ASP A 45 4.13 12.54 9.70
N GLU A 46 3.71 12.62 10.96
CA GLU A 46 4.25 13.60 11.91
C GLU A 46 5.69 13.25 12.35
N SER A 47 6.08 11.98 12.20
CA SER A 47 7.35 11.45 12.71
C SER A 47 8.53 11.62 11.74
N THR A 48 8.27 11.96 10.48
CA THR A 48 9.31 12.19 9.46
C THR A 48 9.26 13.64 8.93
N PRO A 49 10.34 14.44 9.08
CA PRO A 49 10.39 15.81 8.56
C PRO A 49 10.31 15.90 7.02
N ASP A 50 10.55 14.78 6.33
CA ASP A 50 10.53 14.69 4.87
C ASP A 50 9.09 14.56 4.36
N LYS A 51 8.65 15.62 3.64
CA LYS A 51 7.28 15.86 3.14
C LYS A 51 6.82 14.93 2.01
N GLY A 52 7.15 13.64 2.06
CA GLY A 52 6.87 12.69 0.98
C GLY A 52 5.99 11.50 1.36
N VAL A 53 5.91 11.16 2.64
CA VAL A 53 5.19 9.97 3.12
C VAL A 53 3.87 10.37 3.74
N PHE A 54 2.80 9.75 3.23
CA PHE A 54 1.44 9.98 3.69
C PHE A 54 0.85 8.66 4.18
N TRP A 55 0.19 8.70 5.34
CA TRP A 55 -0.50 7.55 5.92
C TRP A 55 -2.00 7.79 5.89
N TYR A 56 -2.76 6.76 5.54
CA TYR A 56 -4.21 6.79 5.70
C TYR A 56 -4.55 6.60 7.18
N LYS A 57 -5.57 7.32 7.65
CA LYS A 57 -6.09 7.17 9.02
C LYS A 57 -7.61 7.05 9.00
N ASN A 58 -8.11 6.37 10.03
CA ASN A 58 -9.52 6.35 10.38
C ASN A 58 -9.74 7.24 11.61
N LYS A 59 -10.84 8.00 11.64
CA LYS A 59 -11.22 8.85 12.79
C LYS A 59 -12.21 8.18 13.74
N PHE A 60 -12.72 6.99 13.36
CA PHE A 60 -13.75 6.23 14.06
C PHE A 60 -13.24 4.86 14.52
#